data_AF-A0AAP5HG19-F1
#
_entry.id   AF-A0AAP5HG19-F1
#
_cell.length_a   1.000
_cell.length_b   1.000
_cell.length_c   1.000
_cell.angle_alpha   90.00
_cell.angle_beta   90.00
_cell.angle_gamma   90.00
#
_symmetry.space_group_name_H-M   'P 1'
#
loop_
_entity.id
_entity.type
_entity.pdbx_description
1 polymer ?
#
loop_
_entity_poly.entity_id
_entity_poly.type
_entity_poly.pdbx_seq_one_letter_code
_entity_poly.pdbx_strand_id
1 'polypeptide(L)'
;MTGDDIFEVARIAPAGADTVFSLVAMLHPEVTPEGWAEFVRDNSQDGARPRGVFALRDARAMPHAVFTFRVAQTIAGGAALEISELAMLRLPGTHLVNALLRFANQLAVELDLPRIAISLERSAAWPQDHDALQRSGFQIDRMMVLGRAQLAPTATN
;
A
#
# COMPACT_ATOMS: atom_id res chain seq x y z
N MET A 1 23.99 -1.57 -15.27
CA MET A 1 23.19 -0.44 -14.76
C MET A 1 22.28 0.04 -15.89
N THR A 2 21.10 -0.56 -16.02
CA THR A 2 20.04 -0.08 -16.91
C THR A 2 19.32 1.06 -16.21
N GLY A 3 19.06 2.18 -16.90
CA GLY A 3 18.57 3.43 -16.33
C GLY A 3 17.10 3.43 -15.89
N ASP A 4 16.70 2.49 -15.02
CA ASP A 4 15.30 2.09 -14.82
C ASP A 4 14.72 2.31 -13.41
N ASP A 5 15.51 2.88 -12.49
CA ASP A 5 15.03 3.27 -11.16
C ASP A 5 14.67 4.76 -11.12
N ILE A 6 13.58 5.08 -11.80
CA ILE A 6 12.96 6.42 -11.77
C ILE A 6 12.40 6.71 -10.37
N PHE A 7 12.04 5.66 -9.63
CA PHE A 7 11.41 5.76 -8.32
C PHE A 7 12.23 5.03 -7.25
N GLU A 8 12.44 5.72 -6.13
CA GLU A 8 12.90 5.13 -4.87
C GLU A 8 11.73 4.89 -3.93
N VAL A 9 11.84 3.89 -3.07
CA VAL A 9 10.89 3.67 -1.97
C VAL A 9 11.48 4.23 -0.68
N ALA A 10 10.76 5.13 -0.04
CA ALA A 10 11.17 5.75 1.21
C ALA A 10 10.13 5.49 2.31
N ARG A 11 10.60 5.06 3.48
CA ARG A 11 9.75 4.96 4.67
C ARG A 11 9.33 6.36 5.12
N ILE A 12 8.07 6.50 5.51
CA ILE A 12 7.52 7.72 6.08
C ILE A 12 7.56 7.58 7.60
N ALA A 13 8.46 8.33 8.25
CA ALA A 13 8.44 8.47 9.70
C ALA A 13 7.26 9.36 10.12
N PRO A 14 6.72 9.20 11.35
CA PRO A 14 5.65 10.06 11.84
C PRO A 14 5.96 11.57 11.75
N ALA A 15 7.22 11.96 11.99
CA ALA A 15 7.67 13.34 11.85
C ALA A 15 7.72 13.86 10.39
N GLY A 16 7.67 12.96 9.41
CA GLY A 16 7.69 13.25 7.98
C GLY A 16 6.32 13.09 7.30
N ALA A 17 5.23 12.90 8.06
CA ALA A 17 3.90 12.69 7.51
C ALA A 17 3.47 13.81 6.54
N ASP A 18 3.77 15.07 6.88
CA ASP A 18 3.39 16.24 6.08
C ASP A 18 4.01 16.24 4.68
N THR A 19 5.16 15.57 4.48
CA THR A 19 5.90 15.56 3.20
C THR A 19 5.13 14.91 2.06
N VAL A 20 4.12 14.08 2.38
CA VAL A 20 3.29 13.41 1.37
C VAL A 20 1.81 13.77 1.49
N PHE A 21 1.43 14.62 2.43
CA PHE A 21 0.03 14.90 2.71
C PHE A 21 -0.69 15.49 1.49
N SER A 22 -0.03 16.33 0.69
CA SER A 22 -0.64 16.87 -0.54
C SER A 22 -1.05 15.78 -1.54
N LEU A 23 -0.31 14.68 -1.63
CA LEU A 23 -0.67 13.53 -2.45
C LEU A 23 -1.90 12.82 -1.87
N VAL A 24 -1.90 12.60 -0.55
CA VAL A 24 -3.01 11.95 0.16
C VAL A 24 -4.29 12.76 0.00
N ALA A 25 -4.26 14.06 0.28
CA ALA A 25 -5.42 14.95 0.17
C ALA A 25 -5.98 15.05 -1.25
N MET A 26 -5.14 14.84 -2.28
CA MET A 26 -5.58 14.84 -3.67
C MET A 26 -6.33 13.54 -4.04
N LEU A 27 -5.91 12.40 -3.49
CA LEU A 27 -6.48 11.08 -3.81
C LEU A 27 -7.61 10.68 -2.86
N HIS A 28 -7.58 11.19 -1.62
CA HIS A 28 -8.51 10.94 -0.53
C HIS A 28 -8.92 12.27 0.12
N PRO A 29 -9.79 13.06 -0.54
CA PRO A 29 -10.15 14.41 -0.08
C PRO A 29 -10.89 14.43 1.27
N GLU A 30 -11.42 13.29 1.71
CA GLU A 30 -12.03 13.09 3.02
C GLU A 30 -11.02 13.01 4.19
N VAL A 31 -9.74 12.78 3.90
CA VAL A 31 -8.70 12.63 4.92
C VAL A 31 -8.18 13.99 5.37
N THR A 32 -8.28 14.27 6.67
CA THR A 32 -7.74 15.50 7.27
C THR A 32 -6.23 15.37 7.56
N PRO A 33 -5.49 16.49 7.70
CA PRO A 33 -4.09 16.45 8.11
C PRO A 33 -3.87 15.69 9.43
N GLU A 34 -4.75 15.90 10.40
CA GLU A 34 -4.67 15.26 11.71
C GLU A 34 -4.93 13.76 11.61
N GLY A 35 -5.95 13.35 10.85
CA GLY A 35 -6.26 11.94 10.61
C GLY A 35 -5.14 11.22 9.85
N TRP A 36 -4.50 11.90 8.90
CA TRP A 36 -3.31 11.40 8.23
C TRP A 36 -2.12 11.20 9.18
N ALA A 37 -1.81 12.21 10.00
CA ALA A 37 -0.71 12.13 10.95
C ALA A 37 -0.92 11.01 11.99
N GLU A 38 -2.16 10.83 12.46
CA GLU A 38 -2.56 9.71 13.32
C GLU A 38 -2.39 8.37 12.62
N PHE A 39 -2.88 8.25 11.38
CA PHE A 39 -2.72 7.04 10.56
C PHE A 39 -1.24 6.65 10.39
N VAL A 40 -0.36 7.61 10.08
CA VAL A 40 1.08 7.34 9.92
C VAL A 40 1.69 6.88 11.23
N ARG A 41 1.34 7.52 12.35
CA ARG A 41 1.84 7.16 13.68
C ARG A 41 1.46 5.73 14.05
N ASP A 42 0.20 5.37 13.83
CA ASP A 42 -0.34 4.06 14.20
C ASP A 42 0.21 2.94 13.31
N ASN A 43 0.54 3.25 12.06
CA ASN A 43 1.06 2.29 11.10
C ASN A 43 2.59 2.26 10.98
N SER A 44 3.32 3.08 11.74
CA SER A 44 4.80 3.11 11.72
C SER A 44 5.43 2.36 12.90
N GLN A 45 5.15 1.06 13.01
CA GLN A 45 5.63 0.23 14.13
C GLN A 45 6.63 -0.85 13.69
N ASP A 46 7.78 -0.87 14.37
CA ASP A 46 8.86 -1.87 14.18
C ASP A 46 8.78 -3.04 15.17
N GLY A 47 7.58 -3.35 15.67
CA GLY A 47 7.36 -4.45 16.61
C GLY A 47 7.58 -5.83 16.01
N ALA A 48 7.16 -6.88 16.74
CA ALA A 48 7.31 -8.28 16.31
C ALA A 48 6.68 -8.62 14.95
N ARG A 49 5.81 -7.76 14.41
CA ARG A 49 5.30 -7.82 13.05
C ARG A 49 5.54 -6.46 12.40
N PRO A 50 6.56 -6.34 11.52
CA PRO A 50 6.89 -5.06 10.94
C PRO A 50 5.72 -4.55 10.10
N ARG A 51 5.43 -3.26 10.27
CA ARG A 51 4.50 -2.51 9.45
C ARG A 51 5.03 -1.10 9.24
N GLY A 52 4.63 -0.48 8.14
CA GLY A 52 5.04 0.88 7.87
C GLY A 52 4.23 1.53 6.77
N VAL A 53 4.35 2.85 6.73
CA VAL A 53 3.87 3.68 5.64
C VAL A 53 5.07 4.07 4.78
N PHE A 54 4.93 3.93 3.46
CA PHE A 54 5.98 4.14 2.48
C PHE A 54 5.49 5.04 1.36
N ALA A 55 6.44 5.74 0.75
CA ALA A 55 6.20 6.49 -0.47
C ALA A 55 7.11 5.99 -1.59
N LEU A 56 6.57 5.94 -2.82
CA LEU A 56 7.37 5.95 -4.05
C LEU A 56 7.68 7.39 -4.41
N ARG A 57 8.96 7.74 -4.52
CA ARG A 57 9.41 9.11 -4.82
C ARG A 57 10.30 9.12 -6.04
N ASP A 58 10.22 10.17 -6.84
CA ASP A 58 11.18 10.35 -7.94
C ASP A 58 12.54 10.88 -7.44
N ALA A 59 13.50 11.05 -8.35
CA ALA A 59 14.83 11.57 -8.05
C ALA A 59 14.84 13.00 -7.43
N ARG A 60 13.71 13.71 -7.42
CA ARG A 60 13.54 15.02 -6.78
C ARG A 60 12.84 14.91 -5.42
N ALA A 61 12.72 13.69 -4.88
CA ALA A 61 12.00 13.35 -3.67
C ALA A 61 10.49 13.66 -3.73
N MET A 62 9.91 13.88 -4.92
CA MET A 62 8.47 14.12 -5.07
C MET A 62 7.71 12.79 -4.91
N PRO A 63 6.73 12.68 -4.00
CA PRO A 63 5.95 11.46 -3.86
C PRO A 63 4.96 11.28 -5.02
N HIS A 64 4.94 10.07 -5.57
CA HIS A 64 4.03 9.62 -6.63
C HIS A 64 3.09 8.50 -6.19
N ALA A 65 3.43 7.80 -5.11
CA ALA A 65 2.53 6.87 -4.46
C ALA A 65 2.77 6.84 -2.96
N VAL A 66 1.75 6.49 -2.20
CA VAL A 66 1.81 6.12 -0.79
C VAL A 66 1.15 4.76 -0.63
N PHE A 67 1.71 3.92 0.23
CA PHE A 67 1.14 2.63 0.58
C PHE A 67 1.57 2.20 1.96
N THR A 68 0.82 1.26 2.51
CA THR A 68 1.21 0.55 3.73
C THR A 68 1.71 -0.84 3.39
N PHE A 69 2.59 -1.37 4.24
CA PHE A 69 2.82 -2.81 4.30
C PHE A 69 2.62 -3.33 5.71
N ARG A 70 2.28 -4.62 5.81
CA ARG A 70 2.33 -5.40 7.05
C ARG A 70 2.68 -6.86 6.78
N VAL A 71 3.18 -7.55 7.79
CA VAL A 71 3.27 -9.03 7.77
C VAL A 71 1.98 -9.64 8.30
N ALA A 72 1.22 -10.28 7.41
CA ALA A 72 -0.05 -10.92 7.71
C ALA A 72 0.12 -12.43 7.88
N GLN A 73 -0.49 -13.00 8.93
CA GLN A 73 -0.53 -14.44 9.14
C GLN A 73 -1.69 -15.06 8.35
N THR A 74 -1.48 -16.27 7.85
CA THR A 74 -2.46 -17.03 7.08
C THR A 74 -3.02 -18.18 7.91
N ILE A 75 -4.24 -18.61 7.60
CA ILE A 75 -4.86 -19.77 8.26
C ILE A 75 -4.08 -21.07 8.03
N ALA A 76 -3.28 -21.14 6.95
CA ALA A 76 -2.41 -22.26 6.65
C ALA A 76 -1.11 -22.27 7.50
N GLY A 77 -0.96 -21.35 8.47
CA GLY A 77 0.20 -21.27 9.35
C GLY A 77 1.43 -20.57 8.75
N GLY A 78 1.32 -20.03 7.53
CA GLY A 78 2.37 -19.22 6.91
C GLY A 78 2.15 -17.71 7.06
N ALA A 79 3.12 -16.90 6.62
CA ALA A 79 3.02 -15.45 6.58
C ALA A 79 3.04 -14.92 5.12
N ALA A 80 2.50 -13.73 4.91
CA ALA A 80 2.55 -13.02 3.65
C ALA A 80 2.88 -11.54 3.89
N LEU A 81 3.64 -10.94 2.97
CA LEU A 81 3.76 -9.50 2.87
C LEU A 81 2.45 -8.96 2.29
N GLU A 82 1.72 -8.14 3.04
CA GLU A 82 0.51 -7.50 2.56
C GLU A 82 0.79 -6.02 2.30
N ILE A 83 0.53 -5.58 1.08
CA ILE A 83 0.53 -4.17 0.67
C ILE A 83 -0.92 -3.70 0.55
N SER A 84 -1.24 -2.59 1.20
CA SER A 84 -2.60 -2.03 1.30
C SER A 84 -2.57 -0.51 1.31
N GLU A 85 -3.76 0.12 1.34
CA GLU A 85 -3.90 1.59 1.41
C GLU A 85 -3.10 2.28 0.30
N LEU A 86 -3.17 1.74 -0.92
CA LEU A 86 -2.38 2.20 -2.06
C LEU A 86 -3.04 3.44 -2.69
N ALA A 87 -2.43 4.59 -2.47
CA ALA A 87 -2.77 5.86 -3.11
C ALA A 87 -1.69 6.20 -4.14
N MET A 88 -1.99 6.07 -5.43
CA MET A 88 -1.00 6.19 -6.52
C MET A 88 -1.43 7.21 -7.58
N LEU A 89 -0.50 8.10 -7.97
CA LEU A 89 -0.69 8.99 -9.11
C LEU A 89 -0.75 8.20 -10.41
N ARG A 90 -1.53 8.73 -11.35
CA ARG A 90 -1.56 8.18 -12.69
C ARG A 90 -0.42 8.72 -13.54
N LEU A 91 0.54 7.87 -13.82
CA LEU A 91 1.63 8.13 -14.77
C LEU A 91 1.45 7.25 -16.01
N PRO A 92 1.91 7.69 -17.20
CA PRO A 92 1.92 6.84 -18.38
C PRO A 92 2.76 5.57 -18.16
N GLY A 93 2.26 4.43 -18.64
CA GLY A 93 2.95 3.13 -18.54
C GLY A 93 2.80 2.46 -17.18
N THR A 94 3.70 1.53 -16.87
CA THR A 94 3.63 0.68 -15.66
C THR A 94 4.76 0.96 -14.66
N HIS A 95 5.40 2.13 -14.73
CA HIS A 95 6.62 2.40 -13.96
C HIS A 95 6.41 2.37 -12.44
N LEU A 96 5.30 2.95 -11.94
CA LEU A 96 5.00 2.93 -10.50
C LEU A 96 4.67 1.52 -10.00
N VAL A 97 3.86 0.76 -10.75
CA VAL A 97 3.57 -0.63 -10.43
C VAL A 97 4.84 -1.48 -10.46
N ASN A 98 5.69 -1.31 -11.47
CA ASN A 98 6.96 -2.02 -11.54
C ASN A 98 7.88 -1.69 -10.35
N ALA A 99 7.96 -0.42 -9.94
CA ALA A 99 8.75 -0.01 -8.78
C ALA A 99 8.17 -0.59 -7.47
N LEU A 100 6.84 -0.56 -7.30
CA LEU A 100 6.14 -1.19 -6.18
C LEU A 100 6.45 -2.70 -6.12
N LEU A 101 6.37 -3.39 -7.26
CA LEU A 101 6.63 -4.83 -7.34
C LEU A 101 8.10 -5.17 -7.06
N ARG A 102 9.06 -4.38 -7.56
CA ARG A 102 10.47 -4.56 -7.22
C ARG A 102 10.69 -4.46 -5.71
N PHE A 103 10.15 -3.41 -5.09
CA PHE A 103 10.24 -3.23 -3.64
C PHE A 103 9.56 -4.37 -2.87
N ALA A 104 8.34 -4.75 -3.27
CA ALA A 104 7.60 -5.81 -2.61
C ALA A 104 8.35 -7.14 -2.64
N ASN A 105 8.95 -7.49 -3.78
CA ASN A 105 9.77 -8.69 -3.91
C ASN A 105 11.03 -8.62 -3.05
N GLN A 106 11.74 -7.48 -3.07
CA GLN A 106 12.93 -7.30 -2.24
C GLN A 106 12.59 -7.43 -0.75
N LEU A 107 11.56 -6.74 -0.27
CA LEU A 107 11.15 -6.78 1.13
C LEU A 107 10.64 -8.18 1.54
N ALA A 108 9.91 -8.87 0.65
CA ALA A 108 9.47 -10.24 0.93
C ALA A 108 10.66 -11.19 1.09
N VAL A 109 11.69 -11.06 0.25
CA VAL A 109 12.93 -11.85 0.36
C VAL A 109 13.69 -11.51 1.65
N GLU A 110 13.83 -10.22 1.98
CA GLU A 110 14.50 -9.77 3.20
C GLU A 110 13.82 -10.28 4.49
N LEU A 111 12.49 -10.43 4.45
CA LEU A 111 11.68 -10.91 5.58
C LEU A 111 11.42 -12.43 5.55
N ASP A 112 12.01 -13.18 4.61
CA ASP A 112 11.77 -14.62 4.39
C ASP A 112 10.27 -14.97 4.23
N LEU A 113 9.55 -14.15 3.47
CA LEU A 113 8.12 -14.29 3.23
C LEU A 113 7.86 -14.97 1.89
N PRO A 114 7.11 -16.10 1.87
CA PRO A 114 6.91 -16.88 0.65
C PRO A 114 5.87 -16.28 -0.31
N ARG A 115 5.13 -15.24 0.09
CA ARG A 115 4.00 -14.69 -0.67
C ARG A 115 3.85 -13.18 -0.45
N ILE A 116 3.36 -12.52 -1.49
CA ILE A 116 2.98 -11.11 -1.49
C ILE A 116 1.49 -11.02 -1.82
N ALA A 117 0.75 -10.25 -1.03
CA ALA A 117 -0.65 -9.91 -1.27
C ALA A 117 -0.74 -8.39 -1.48
N ILE A 118 -1.47 -7.96 -2.51
CA ILE A 118 -1.67 -6.53 -2.80
C ILE A 118 -3.17 -6.26 -2.83
N SER A 119 -3.62 -5.38 -1.96
CA SER A 119 -4.98 -4.88 -1.91
C SER A 119 -5.07 -3.60 -2.72
N LEU A 120 -5.84 -3.65 -3.81
CA LEU A 120 -6.11 -2.50 -4.67
C LEU A 120 -7.56 -2.06 -4.51
N GLU A 121 -7.79 -0.76 -4.43
CA GLU A 121 -9.15 -0.25 -4.63
C GLU A 121 -9.59 -0.48 -6.09
N ARG A 122 -10.87 -0.79 -6.29
CA ARG A 122 -11.42 -0.99 -7.64
C ARG A 122 -11.26 0.23 -8.54
N SER A 123 -11.32 1.43 -7.98
CA SER A 123 -11.07 2.72 -8.64
C SER A 123 -9.61 2.90 -9.07
N ALA A 124 -8.68 2.25 -8.36
CA ALA A 124 -7.25 2.36 -8.56
C ALA A 124 -6.67 1.28 -9.47
N ALA A 125 -7.37 0.16 -9.67
CA ALA A 125 -6.88 -0.96 -10.49
C ALA A 125 -7.29 -0.80 -11.96
N TRP A 126 -6.43 -0.15 -12.77
CA TRP A 126 -6.67 0.00 -14.20
C TRP A 126 -6.32 -1.30 -14.95
N PRO A 127 -6.88 -1.54 -16.16
CA PRO A 127 -6.58 -2.75 -16.93
C PRO A 127 -5.08 -3.01 -17.13
N GLN A 128 -4.30 -1.94 -17.35
CA GLN A 128 -2.85 -2.05 -17.56
C GLN A 128 -2.10 -2.48 -16.28
N ASP A 129 -2.57 -2.06 -15.10
CA ASP A 129 -2.00 -2.46 -13.82
C ASP A 129 -2.35 -3.91 -13.52
N HIS A 130 -3.57 -4.33 -13.85
CA HIS A 130 -3.99 -5.74 -13.81
C HIS A 130 -3.11 -6.60 -14.72
N ASP A 131 -2.86 -6.18 -15.97
CA ASP A 131 -1.99 -6.90 -16.91
C ASP A 131 -0.54 -6.94 -16.42
N ALA A 132 -0.04 -5.87 -15.79
CA ALA A 132 1.29 -5.84 -15.19
C ALA A 132 1.43 -6.81 -14.01
N LEU A 133 0.42 -6.87 -13.14
CA LEU A 133 0.35 -7.80 -12.01
C LEU A 133 0.30 -9.25 -12.49
N GLN A 134 -0.57 -9.56 -13.46
CA GLN A 134 -0.67 -10.90 -14.04
C GLN A 134 0.63 -11.34 -14.71
N ARG A 135 1.27 -10.47 -15.49
CA ARG A 135 2.59 -10.75 -16.10
C ARG A 135 3.69 -10.99 -15.05
N SER A 136 3.53 -10.41 -13.86
CA SER A 136 4.44 -10.61 -12.72
C SER A 136 4.06 -11.83 -11.86
N GLY A 137 3.11 -12.64 -12.31
CA GLY A 137 2.69 -13.88 -11.63
C GLY A 137 1.66 -13.69 -10.52
N PHE A 138 1.13 -12.47 -10.30
CA PHE A 138 0.05 -12.26 -9.33
C PHE A 138 -1.26 -12.82 -9.86
N GLN A 139 -1.99 -13.49 -8.99
CA GLN A 139 -3.32 -14.04 -9.25
C GLN A 139 -4.31 -13.50 -8.22
N ILE A 140 -5.58 -13.44 -8.61
CA ILE A 140 -6.66 -13.07 -7.69
C ILE A 140 -6.90 -14.28 -6.77
N ASP A 141 -6.55 -14.16 -5.49
CA ASP A 141 -6.79 -15.19 -4.45
C ASP A 141 -8.06 -14.92 -3.64
N ARG A 142 -8.32 -13.66 -3.28
CA ARG A 142 -9.43 -13.25 -2.40
C ARG A 142 -10.15 -12.01 -2.91
N MET A 143 -11.41 -11.88 -2.49
CA MET A 143 -12.23 -10.69 -2.72
C MET A 143 -12.58 -10.04 -1.38
N MET A 144 -12.45 -8.71 -1.31
CA MET A 144 -12.96 -7.91 -0.20
C MET A 144 -14.40 -7.48 -0.49
N VAL A 145 -15.30 -7.67 0.48
CA VAL A 145 -16.69 -7.25 0.41
C VAL A 145 -16.94 -6.23 1.51
N LEU A 146 -17.41 -5.04 1.14
CA LEU A 146 -17.67 -3.94 2.07
C LEU A 146 -19.17 -3.77 2.30
N GLY A 147 -19.57 -3.62 3.56
CA GLY A 147 -20.93 -3.28 3.97
C GLY A 147 -20.88 -2.24 5.08
N ARG A 148 -21.90 -1.38 5.17
CA ARG A 148 -22.01 -0.45 6.29
C ARG A 148 -22.45 -1.22 7.54
N ALA A 149 -21.76 -1.01 8.65
CA ALA A 149 -22.20 -1.51 9.94
C ALA A 149 -23.58 -0.93 10.28
N GLN A 150 -24.53 -1.79 10.63
CA GLN A 150 -25.85 -1.39 11.11
C GLN A 150 -25.97 -1.87 12.57
N LEU A 151 -26.30 -0.97 13.49
CA LEU A 151 -26.82 -1.42 14.78
C LEU A 151 -28.24 -1.95 14.54
N ALA A 152 -28.48 -3.22 14.85
CA ALA A 152 -29.84 -3.73 14.89
C ALA A 152 -30.62 -2.93 15.96
N PRO A 153 -31.89 -2.55 15.70
CA PRO A 153 -32.70 -1.93 16.73
C PRO A 153 -32.83 -2.91 17.90
N THR A 154 -32.45 -2.46 19.10
CA THR A 154 -32.67 -3.20 20.34
C THR A 154 -34.17 -3.45 20.45
N ALA A 155 -34.62 -4.70 20.40
CA ALA A 155 -36.01 -5.03 20.63
C ALA A 155 -36.39 -4.56 22.04
N THR A 156 -37.23 -3.55 22.14
CA THR A 156 -37.91 -3.20 23.39
C THR A 156 -38.90 -4.33 23.71
N ASN A 157 -38.58 -5.12 24.73
CA ASN A 157 -39.52 -6.02 25.40
C ASN A 157 -40.63 -5.23 26.10
#